data_AF-A0A2X0QXD1-F1
#
_entry.id   AF-A0A2X0QXD1-F1
#
_cell.length_a   1.000
_cell.length_b   1.000
_cell.length_c   1.000
_cell.angle_alpha   90.00
_cell.angle_beta   90.00
_cell.angle_gamma   90.00
#
_symmetry.space_group_name_H-M   'P 1'
#
loop_
_entity.id
_entity.type
_entity.pdbx_description
1 polymer ?
#
loop_
_entity_poly.entity_id
_entity_poly.type
_entity_poly.pdbx_seq_one_letter_code
_entity_poly.pdbx_strand_id
1 'polypeptide(L)'
;MKTEIMAYPKPKHPETALDAFVGNLTEIGAILARLQSAVDDHLGIAPENVSWGHVGDTAQIASQLREIRDRLFHEGEYAAPTTTGEK
;
A
#
# COMPACT_ATOMS: atom_id res chain seq x y z
N MET A 1 -31.15 -36.09 -18.46
CA MET A 1 -30.25 -35.33 -17.58
C MET A 1 -29.61 -34.22 -18.39
N LYS A 2 -29.99 -32.96 -18.14
CA LYS A 2 -29.35 -31.78 -18.73
C LYS A 2 -28.50 -31.16 -17.62
N THR A 3 -27.21 -31.04 -17.88
CA THR A 3 -26.22 -30.47 -16.97
C THR A 3 -26.45 -28.97 -16.90
N GLU A 4 -26.89 -28.47 -15.75
CA GLU A 4 -26.99 -27.05 -15.48
C GLU A 4 -25.60 -26.54 -15.10
N ILE A 5 -24.98 -25.84 -16.05
CA ILE A 5 -23.74 -25.10 -15.84
C ILE A 5 -24.03 -23.98 -14.84
N MET A 6 -23.60 -24.18 -13.60
CA MET A 6 -23.51 -23.14 -12.58
C MET A 6 -22.60 -22.03 -13.15
N ALA A 7 -23.22 -20.99 -13.70
CA ALA A 7 -22.51 -19.79 -14.11
C ALA A 7 -21.98 -19.12 -12.85
N TYR A 8 -20.72 -19.41 -12.50
CA TYR A 8 -20.00 -18.59 -11.54
C TYR A 8 -20.01 -17.16 -12.08
N PRO A 9 -20.54 -16.16 -11.34
CA PRO A 9 -20.50 -14.79 -11.80
C PRO A 9 -19.02 -14.42 -11.98
N LYS A 10 -18.62 -14.20 -13.24
CA LYS A 10 -17.32 -13.63 -13.54
C LYS A 10 -17.20 -12.32 -12.73
N PRO A 11 -16.10 -12.08 -12.02
CA PRO A 11 -15.91 -10.80 -11.35
C PRO A 11 -16.06 -9.71 -12.41
N LYS A 12 -16.93 -8.73 -12.13
CA LYS A 12 -17.18 -7.61 -13.03
C LYS A 12 -15.84 -6.95 -13.31
N HIS A 13 -15.40 -7.01 -14.56
CA HIS A 13 -14.42 -6.06 -15.04
C HIS A 13 -14.96 -4.66 -14.72
N PRO A 14 -14.16 -3.74 -14.15
CA PRO A 14 -14.60 -2.35 -14.00
C PRO A 14 -15.05 -1.83 -15.37
N GLU A 15 -16.25 -1.27 -15.45
CA GLU A 15 -16.89 -0.92 -16.73
C GLU A 15 -16.14 0.21 -17.46
N THR A 16 -15.23 0.89 -16.76
CA THR A 16 -14.31 1.89 -17.30
C THR A 16 -12.95 1.90 -16.57
N ALA A 17 -11.94 2.55 -17.16
CA ALA A 17 -10.67 2.83 -16.47
C ALA A 17 -10.87 3.67 -15.21
N LEU A 18 -11.92 4.50 -15.16
CA LEU A 18 -12.29 5.29 -13.99
C LEU A 18 -12.75 4.40 -12.84
N ASP A 19 -13.60 3.41 -13.11
CA ASP A 19 -14.06 2.47 -12.08
C ASP A 19 -12.89 1.63 -11.52
N ALA A 20 -11.96 1.22 -12.39
CA ALA A 20 -10.74 0.52 -11.97
C ALA A 20 -9.89 1.40 -11.05
N PHE A 21 -9.72 2.67 -11.42
CA PHE A 21 -8.96 3.63 -10.64
C PHE A 21 -9.59 3.89 -9.26
N VAL A 22 -10.90 4.13 -9.21
CA VAL A 22 -11.64 4.33 -7.94
C VAL A 22 -11.62 3.07 -7.08
N GLY A 23 -11.75 1.89 -7.68
CA GLY A 23 -11.59 0.61 -7.00
C GLY A 23 -10.22 0.49 -6.33
N ASN A 24 -9.15 0.77 -7.07
CA ASN A 24 -7.79 0.75 -6.55
C ASN A 24 -7.58 1.79 -5.43
N LEU A 25 -8.12 3.01 -5.57
CA LEU A 25 -8.04 4.03 -4.51
C LEU A 25 -8.76 3.60 -3.23
N THR A 26 -9.91 2.93 -3.36
CA THR A 26 -10.67 2.39 -2.24
C THR A 26 -9.86 1.30 -1.52
N GLU A 27 -9.24 0.40 -2.28
CA GLU A 27 -8.37 -0.65 -1.75
C GLU A 27 -7.13 -0.07 -1.05
N ILE A 28 -6.44 0.88 -1.68
CA ILE A 28 -5.30 1.60 -1.08
C ILE A 28 -5.71 2.27 0.23
N GLY A 29 -6.86 2.96 0.26
CA GLY A 29 -7.38 3.60 1.46
C GLY A 29 -7.65 2.60 2.60
N ALA A 30 -8.23 1.45 2.29
CA ALA A 30 -8.47 0.38 3.26
C ALA A 30 -7.17 -0.21 3.81
N ILE A 31 -6.16 -0.42 2.96
CA ILE A 31 -4.82 -0.89 3.37
C ILE A 31 -4.17 0.14 4.31
N LEU A 32 -4.17 1.42 3.94
CA LEU A 32 -3.58 2.48 4.76
C LEU A 32 -4.27 2.61 6.12
N ALA A 33 -5.60 2.55 6.17
CA ALA A 33 -6.34 2.58 7.43
C ALA A 33 -5.98 1.40 8.35
N ARG A 34 -5.85 0.19 7.78
CA ARG A 34 -5.45 -1.01 8.54
C ARG A 34 -4.00 -0.89 9.05
N LEU A 35 -3.09 -0.39 8.23
CA LEU A 35 -1.70 -0.17 8.63
C LEU A 35 -1.60 0.86 9.75
N GLN A 36 -2.32 1.98 9.65
CA GLN A 36 -2.37 2.98 10.71
C GLN A 36 -2.85 2.38 12.03
N SER A 37 -3.98 1.66 12.00
CA SER A 37 -4.51 0.99 13.20
C SER A 37 -3.52 -0.01 13.80
N ALA A 38 -2.78 -0.74 12.96
CA ALA A 38 -1.76 -1.68 13.45
C ALA A 38 -0.59 -0.94 14.11
N VAL A 39 -0.13 0.18 13.52
CA VAL A 39 0.95 0.99 14.10
C VAL A 39 0.51 1.63 15.42
N ASP A 40 -0.72 2.13 15.51
CA ASP A 40 -1.30 2.68 16.74
C ASP A 40 -1.35 1.62 17.86
N ASP A 41 -1.61 0.37 17.50
CA ASP A 41 -1.57 -0.80 18.41
C ASP A 41 -0.15 -1.39 18.57
N HIS A 42 0.90 -0.64 18.22
CA HIS A 42 2.30 -1.07 18.35
C HIS A 42 2.60 -2.39 17.61
N LEU A 43 1.87 -2.65 16.53
CA LEU A 43 1.84 -3.90 15.77
C LEU A 43 1.46 -5.13 16.63
N GLY A 44 0.73 -4.92 17.72
CA GLY A 44 0.39 -5.95 18.71
C GLY A 44 1.55 -6.37 19.61
N ILE A 45 2.66 -5.62 19.60
CA ILE A 45 3.86 -5.93 20.38
C ILE A 45 3.82 -5.14 21.69
N ALA A 46 3.66 -5.85 22.79
CA ALA A 46 3.78 -5.26 24.12
C ALA A 46 5.21 -4.72 24.35
N PRO A 47 5.39 -3.54 24.98
CA PRO A 47 6.71 -2.93 25.18
C PRO A 47 7.76 -3.85 25.84
N GLU A 48 7.33 -4.70 26.78
CA GLU A 48 8.16 -5.67 27.48
C GLU A 48 8.64 -6.84 26.60
N ASN A 49 7.96 -7.10 25.48
CA ASN A 49 8.28 -8.16 24.53
C ASN A 49 9.14 -7.66 23.36
N VAL A 50 9.49 -6.38 23.32
CA VAL A 50 10.30 -5.80 22.25
C VAL A 50 11.68 -6.45 22.23
N SER A 51 12.14 -6.80 21.02
CA SER A 51 13.43 -7.44 20.78
C SER A 51 14.11 -6.76 19.59
N TRP A 52 15.40 -6.99 19.42
CA TRP A 52 16.13 -6.52 18.24
C TRP A 52 15.58 -7.09 16.92
N GLY A 53 14.94 -8.27 16.95
CA GLY A 53 14.22 -8.79 15.79
C GLY A 53 13.07 -7.87 15.38
N HIS A 54 12.26 -7.44 16.35
CA HIS A 54 11.16 -6.50 16.12
C HIS A 54 11.66 -5.14 15.59
N VAL A 55 12.83 -4.68 16.05
CA VAL A 55 13.47 -3.46 15.53
C VAL A 55 13.85 -3.63 14.06
N GLY A 56 14.39 -4.79 13.68
CA GLY A 56 14.70 -5.11 12.28
C GLY A 56 13.45 -5.12 11.39
N ASP A 57 12.40 -5.81 11.83
CA ASP A 57 11.14 -5.92 11.09
C ASP A 57 10.48 -4.54 10.89
N THR A 58 10.41 -3.72 11.95
CA THR A 58 9.84 -2.37 11.88
C THR A 58 10.66 -1.43 11.00
N ALA A 59 12.00 -1.54 11.01
CA ALA A 59 12.86 -0.78 10.12
C ALA A 59 12.63 -1.15 8.64
N GLN A 60 12.44 -2.44 8.34
CA GLN A 60 12.14 -2.90 6.98
C GLN A 60 10.79 -2.38 6.49
N ILE A 61 9.74 -2.46 7.32
CA ILE A 61 8.40 -1.92 7.00
C ILE A 61 8.50 -0.41 6.73
N ALA A 62 9.22 0.32 7.58
CA ALA A 62 9.42 1.77 7.41
C ALA A 62 10.13 2.10 6.09
N SER A 63 11.11 1.29 5.66
CA SER A 63 11.79 1.46 4.37
C SER A 63 10.82 1.28 3.19
N GLN A 64 10.00 0.23 3.22
CA GLN A 64 9.03 -0.04 2.13
C GLN A 64 7.99 1.08 2.00
N LEU A 65 7.46 1.57 3.13
CA LEU A 65 6.52 2.70 3.12
C LEU A 65 7.19 3.99 2.62
N ARG A 66 8.46 4.20 2.96
CA ARG A 66 9.23 5.34 2.46
C ARG A 66 9.39 5.31 0.95
N GLU A 67 9.74 4.15 0.36
CA GLU A 67 9.84 4.02 -1.09
C GLU A 67 8.50 4.31 -1.80
N ILE A 68 7.39 3.83 -1.24
CA ILE A 68 6.06 4.11 -1.78
C ILE A 68 5.75 5.61 -1.72
N ARG A 69 6.01 6.25 -0.56
CA ARG A 69 5.87 7.70 -0.38
C ARG A 69 6.70 8.47 -1.41
N ASP A 70 7.98 8.14 -1.52
CA ASP A 70 8.93 8.84 -2.39
C ASP A 70 8.51 8.77 -3.85
N ARG A 71 7.99 7.61 -4.30
CA ARG A 71 7.40 7.45 -5.63
C ARG A 71 6.15 8.30 -5.84
N LEU A 72 5.28 8.41 -4.83
CA LEU A 72 4.02 9.14 -4.94
C LEU A 72 4.21 10.67 -4.96
N PHE A 73 5.20 11.16 -4.21
CA PHE A 73 5.43 12.60 -4.04
C PHE A 73 6.62 13.14 -4.87
N HIS A 74 7.29 12.27 -5.63
CA HIS A 74 8.52 12.62 -6.35
C HIS A 74 9.58 13.18 -5.39
N GLU A 75 9.77 12.52 -4.26
CA GLU A 75 10.76 12.88 -3.23
C GLU A 75 11.93 11.87 -3.22
N GLY A 76 13.04 12.23 -2.56
CA GLY A 76 14.20 11.33 -2.44
C GLY A 76 14.83 11.00 -3.79
N GLU A 77 14.99 9.70 -4.08
CA GLU A 77 15.56 9.22 -5.36
C GLU A 77 14.70 9.55 -6.59
N TYR A 78 13.43 9.93 -6.39
CA TYR A 78 12.50 10.28 -7.46
C TYR A 78 12.31 11.79 -7.63
N ALA A 79 13.07 12.61 -6.87
CA ALA A 79 13.09 14.04 -7.08
C ALA A 79 13.59 14.37 -8.49
N ALA A 80 12.91 15.30 -9.17
CA ALA A 80 13.39 15.82 -10.44
C ALA A 80 14.81 16.35 -10.25
N PRO A 81 15.77 16.03 -11.16
CA PRO A 81 17.11 16.59 -11.06
C PRO A 81 16.95 18.10 -11.02
N THR A 82 17.44 18.75 -9.95
CA THR A 82 17.45 20.20 -9.88
C THR A 82 18.25 20.68 -11.08
N THR A 83 17.57 21.17 -12.10
CA THR A 83 18.21 21.89 -13.20
C THR A 83 18.69 23.21 -12.62
N THR A 84 19.82 23.17 -11.92
CA THR A 84 20.65 24.35 -11.68
C THR A 84 21.29 24.67 -13.02
N GLY A 85 20.52 25.41 -13.81
CA GLY A 85 20.90 25.94 -15.10
C GLY A 85 20.15 27.24 -15.29
N GLU A 86 20.47 28.25 -14.46
CA GLU A 86 20.17 29.62 -14.83
C GLU A 86 21.36 30.54 -14.52
N LYS A 87 22.03 30.90 -15.63
CA LYS A 87 22.90 32.05 -15.93
C LYS A 87 24.37 31.97 -15.53
#